data_AF-A0A5J5IEY6-F1
#
_entry.id   AF-A0A5J5IEY6-F1
#
_cell.length_a   1.000
_cell.length_b   1.000
_cell.length_c   1.000
_cell.angle_alpha   90.00
_cell.angle_beta   90.00
_cell.angle_gamma   90.00
#
_symmetry.space_group_name_H-M   'P 1'
#
loop_
_entity.id
_entity.type
_entity.pdbx_description
1 polymer ?
#
loop_
_entity_poly.entity_id
_entity_poly.type
_entity_poly.pdbx_seq_one_letter_code
_entity_poly.pdbx_strand_id
1 'polypeptide(L)'
;MKKLIQGLVLVLLLGCAVQVKAQQTKVQYYYYPSSNVYYNPQTNEYWYKDTTTTSWVTVKTLPANVTVSDNDKQVVYYNGTDPWKNNTADQKKYKVKRGGKKIKQKND
;
A
#
# COMPACT_ATOMS: atom_id res chain seq x y z
N MET A 1 14.89 -65.44 31.72
CA MET A 1 14.50 -65.75 30.33
C MET A 1 14.32 -64.45 29.56
N LYS A 2 14.99 -64.31 28.40
CA LYS A 2 15.00 -63.14 27.51
C LYS A 2 13.59 -62.83 26.98
N LYS A 3 13.20 -61.55 26.94
CA LYS A 3 12.19 -61.04 26.00
C LYS A 3 12.75 -59.79 25.32
N LEU A 4 13.01 -59.92 24.02
CA LEU A 4 13.43 -58.86 23.12
C LEU A 4 12.19 -58.06 22.74
N ILE A 5 12.16 -56.76 23.06
CA ILE A 5 11.09 -55.85 22.60
C ILE A 5 11.68 -55.04 21.46
N GLN A 6 11.24 -55.33 20.24
CA GLN A 6 11.48 -54.49 19.08
C GLN A 6 10.54 -53.27 19.16
N GLY A 7 11.13 -52.10 19.38
CA GLY A 7 10.42 -50.82 19.35
C GLY A 7 10.40 -50.25 17.94
N LEU A 8 9.27 -50.41 17.26
CA LEU A 8 8.90 -49.70 16.04
C LEU A 8 8.68 -48.21 16.39
N VAL A 9 9.58 -47.32 15.99
CA VAL A 9 9.38 -45.86 16.14
C VAL A 9 9.05 -45.26 14.77
N LEU A 10 7.75 -45.16 14.51
CA LEU A 10 7.19 -44.40 13.40
C LEU A 10 7.20 -42.92 13.80
N VAL A 11 8.18 -42.15 13.32
CA VAL A 11 8.26 -40.70 13.58
C VAL A 11 7.25 -39.98 12.69
N LEU A 12 6.09 -39.65 13.25
CA LEU A 12 5.11 -38.72 12.68
C LEU A 12 5.61 -37.27 12.84
N LEU A 13 6.26 -36.72 11.82
CA LEU A 13 6.51 -35.28 11.71
C LEU A 13 5.27 -34.60 11.11
N LEU A 14 4.29 -34.26 11.94
CA LEU A 14 3.27 -33.27 11.60
C LEU A 14 3.91 -31.88 11.69
N GLY A 15 4.44 -31.41 10.55
CA GLY A 15 4.76 -30.00 10.36
C GLY A 15 3.46 -29.19 10.29
N CYS A 16 3.02 -28.64 11.41
CA CYS A 16 1.98 -27.62 11.40
C CYS A 16 2.55 -26.37 10.72
N ALA A 17 2.30 -26.21 9.42
CA ALA A 17 2.50 -24.95 8.73
C ALA A 17 1.47 -23.95 9.27
N VAL A 18 1.87 -23.16 10.28
CA VAL A 18 1.06 -22.05 10.76
C VAL A 18 1.07 -20.99 9.65
N GLN A 19 0.02 -20.96 8.84
CA GLN A 19 -0.21 -19.88 7.91
C GLN A 19 -0.60 -18.64 8.72
N VAL A 20 0.41 -17.84 9.10
CA VAL A 20 0.17 -16.50 9.63
C VAL A 20 -0.41 -15.67 8.48
N LYS A 21 -1.74 -15.61 8.39
CA LYS A 21 -2.40 -14.63 7.54
C LYS A 21 -2.07 -13.26 8.13
N ALA A 22 -1.14 -12.54 7.50
CA ALA A 22 -0.86 -11.16 7.85
C ALA A 22 -2.19 -10.40 7.82
N GLN A 23 -2.64 -9.98 9.00
CA GLN A 23 -3.86 -9.20 9.16
C GLN A 23 -3.57 -7.87 8.46
N GLN A 24 -4.07 -7.69 7.23
CA GLN A 24 -3.83 -6.49 6.44
C GLN A 24 -4.46 -5.30 7.16
N THR A 25 -3.67 -4.61 7.97
CA THR A 25 -4.08 -3.37 8.61
C THR A 25 -4.31 -2.34 7.52
N LYS A 26 -5.50 -1.76 7.51
CA LYS A 26 -5.85 -0.71 6.57
C LYS A 26 -5.09 0.56 6.96
N VAL A 27 -4.10 0.95 6.17
CA VAL A 27 -3.26 2.13 6.40
C VAL A 27 -3.88 3.33 5.70
N GLN A 28 -3.91 4.47 6.38
CA GLN A 28 -4.36 5.74 5.81
C GLN A 28 -3.22 6.44 5.07
N TYR A 29 -3.50 6.91 3.87
CA TYR A 29 -2.59 7.75 3.08
C TYR A 29 -3.28 9.02 2.62
N TYR A 30 -2.48 10.04 2.32
CA TYR A 30 -2.91 11.24 1.61
C TYR A 30 -2.49 11.13 0.15
N TYR A 31 -3.47 11.12 -0.75
CA TYR A 31 -3.26 11.12 -2.19
C TYR A 31 -3.44 12.54 -2.73
N TYR A 32 -2.51 12.99 -3.56
CA TYR A 32 -2.51 14.30 -4.23
C TYR A 32 -2.67 14.07 -5.73
N PRO A 33 -3.91 14.09 -6.25
CA PRO A 33 -4.20 13.65 -7.61
C PRO A 33 -3.57 14.51 -8.70
N SER A 34 -3.38 15.81 -8.49
CA SER A 34 -2.77 16.73 -9.48
C SER A 34 -1.33 16.37 -9.81
N SER A 35 -0.60 15.85 -8.82
CA SER A 35 0.83 15.52 -8.93
C SER A 35 1.10 14.02 -8.91
N ASN A 36 0.04 13.20 -8.78
CA ASN A 36 0.14 11.75 -8.66
C ASN A 36 1.06 11.28 -7.52
N VAL A 37 0.89 11.88 -6.34
CA VAL A 37 1.73 11.61 -5.16
C VAL A 37 0.91 10.99 -4.04
N TYR A 38 1.48 10.02 -3.34
CA TYR A 38 0.96 9.50 -2.08
C TYR A 38 1.86 9.96 -0.93
N TYR A 39 1.27 10.17 0.24
CA TYR A 39 1.98 10.46 1.48
C TYR A 39 1.46 9.59 2.61
N ASN A 40 2.37 9.01 3.38
CA ASN A 40 2.05 8.26 4.58
C ASN A 40 2.31 9.13 5.82
N PRO A 41 1.26 9.56 6.55
CA PRO A 41 1.43 10.38 7.74
C PRO A 41 2.05 9.64 8.93
N GLN A 42 2.13 8.31 8.90
CA GLN A 42 2.76 7.52 9.97
C GLN A 42 4.28 7.44 9.79
N THR A 43 4.77 7.34 8.56
CA THR A 43 6.21 7.23 8.26
C THR A 43 6.83 8.55 7.77
N ASN A 44 6.01 9.56 7.47
CA ASN A 44 6.40 10.82 6.84
C ASN A 44 7.13 10.61 5.51
N GLU A 45 6.62 9.68 4.70
CA GLU A 45 7.19 9.32 3.40
C GLU A 45 6.22 9.65 2.27
N TYR A 46 6.80 10.04 1.14
CA TYR A 46 6.11 10.29 -0.11
C TYR A 46 6.44 9.19 -1.11
N TRP A 47 5.44 8.76 -1.88
CA TRP A 47 5.60 7.98 -3.09
C TRP A 47 5.19 8.80 -4.29
N TYR A 48 6.07 8.90 -5.28
CA TYR A 48 5.78 9.55 -6.56
C TYR A 48 6.38 8.74 -7.70
N LYS A 49 5.86 8.97 -8.91
CA LYS A 49 6.41 8.35 -10.11
C LYS A 49 7.55 9.21 -10.65
N ASP A 50 8.77 8.68 -10.62
CA ASP A 50 9.92 9.34 -11.20
C ASP A 50 9.79 9.40 -12.73
N THR A 51 9.95 10.59 -13.30
CA THR A 51 9.72 10.82 -14.73
C THR A 51 10.85 10.31 -15.62
N THR A 52 12.03 10.09 -15.05
CA THR A 52 13.21 9.62 -15.78
C THR A 52 13.21 8.10 -15.91
N THR A 53 12.86 7.42 -14.81
CA THR A 53 12.89 5.95 -14.69
C THR A 53 11.51 5.31 -14.82
N THR A 54 10.43 6.11 -14.84
CA THR A 54 9.03 5.65 -14.86
C THR A 54 8.66 4.78 -13.64
N SER A 55 9.51 4.74 -12.61
CA SER A 55 9.37 3.88 -11.44
C SER A 55 8.79 4.65 -10.25
N TRP A 56 8.14 3.94 -9.32
CA TRP A 56 7.71 4.51 -8.06
C TRP A 56 8.90 4.64 -7.11
N VAL A 57 9.09 5.83 -6.55
CA VAL A 57 10.20 6.14 -5.63
C VAL A 57 9.62 6.60 -4.30
N THR A 58 10.27 6.19 -3.21
CA THR A 58 9.92 6.58 -1.83
C THR A 58 10.94 7.58 -1.30
N VAL A 59 10.49 8.72 -0.78
CA VAL A 59 11.36 9.78 -0.25
C VAL A 59 10.74 10.43 0.99
N LYS A 60 11.58 10.97 1.88
CA LYS A 60 11.10 11.81 3.00
C LYS A 60 10.81 13.26 2.60
N THR A 61 11.42 13.72 1.50
CA THR A 61 11.26 15.07 0.99
C THR A 61 11.10 15.00 -0.52
N LEU A 62 10.06 15.63 -1.04
CA LEU A 62 9.82 15.68 -2.48
C LEU A 62 10.91 16.51 -3.18
N PRO A 63 11.33 16.11 -4.39
CA PRO A 63 12.23 16.94 -5.19
C PRO A 63 11.53 18.25 -5.58
N ALA A 64 12.32 19.31 -5.84
CA ALA A 64 11.80 20.67 -6.05
C ALA A 64 10.81 20.81 -7.21
N ASN A 65 10.86 19.90 -8.19
CA ASN A 65 9.95 19.86 -9.34
C ASN A 65 8.62 19.13 -9.06
N VAL A 66 8.42 18.55 -7.88
CA VAL A 66 7.19 17.86 -7.48
C VAL A 66 6.53 18.63 -6.33
N THR A 67 5.45 19.34 -6.65
CA THR A 67 4.70 20.14 -5.68
C THR A 67 3.40 19.45 -5.30
N VAL A 68 3.00 19.53 -4.03
CA VAL A 68 1.69 19.08 -3.55
C VAL A 68 0.95 20.24 -2.89
N SER A 69 -0.38 20.22 -2.94
CA SER A 69 -1.23 21.21 -2.28
C SER A 69 -2.23 20.54 -1.36
N ASP A 70 -2.37 21.06 -0.14
CA ASP A 70 -3.38 20.57 0.80
C ASP A 70 -4.81 20.75 0.30
N ASN A 71 -5.06 21.70 -0.61
CA ASN A 71 -6.37 21.90 -1.23
C ASN A 71 -6.79 20.77 -2.18
N ASP A 72 -5.83 19.95 -2.62
CA ASP A 72 -6.01 18.82 -3.54
C ASP A 72 -5.96 17.45 -2.81
N LYS A 73 -5.60 17.45 -1.53
CA LYS A 73 -5.42 16.26 -0.70
C LYS A 73 -6.70 15.41 -0.60
N GLN A 74 -6.57 14.12 -0.90
CA GLN A 74 -7.62 13.10 -0.74
C GLN A 74 -7.16 12.05 0.27
N VAL A 75 -8.02 11.68 1.22
CA VAL A 75 -7.72 10.57 2.13
C VAL A 75 -8.07 9.26 1.44
N VAL A 76 -7.10 8.35 1.36
CA VAL A 76 -7.28 7.00 0.83
C VAL A 76 -6.85 5.97 1.86
N TYR A 77 -7.47 4.80 1.83
CA TYR A 77 -7.20 3.72 2.77
C TYR A 77 -6.78 2.48 2.00
N TYR A 78 -5.61 1.94 2.32
CA TYR A 78 -5.01 0.82 1.59
C TYR A 78 -4.70 -0.37 2.49
N ASN A 79 -4.87 -1.57 1.95
CA ASN A 79 -4.50 -2.81 2.63
C ASN A 79 -3.03 -3.11 2.36
N GLY A 80 -2.12 -2.49 3.12
CA GLY A 80 -0.67 -2.68 3.02
C GLY A 80 0.13 -1.39 2.87
N THR A 81 1.40 -1.53 2.49
CA THR A 81 2.41 -0.46 2.44
C THR A 81 2.58 0.19 1.06
N ASP A 82 1.95 -0.37 0.02
CA ASP A 82 2.17 0.03 -1.38
C ASP A 82 0.91 0.65 -2.01
N PRO A 83 0.49 1.87 -1.60
CA PRO A 83 -0.77 2.45 -2.06
C PRO A 83 -0.81 2.69 -3.57
N TRP A 84 0.36 2.91 -4.18
CA TRP A 84 0.53 3.14 -5.61
C TRP A 84 0.15 1.93 -6.49
N LYS A 85 0.00 0.73 -5.94
CA LYS A 85 -0.52 -0.43 -6.68
C LYS A 85 -1.96 -0.21 -7.18
N ASN A 86 -2.73 0.66 -6.53
CA ASN A 86 -4.07 1.05 -6.98
C ASN A 86 -4.10 2.36 -7.77
N ASN A 87 -2.94 2.86 -8.21
CA ASN A 87 -2.84 4.21 -8.78
C ASN A 87 -3.76 4.47 -9.97
N THR A 88 -3.90 3.51 -10.89
CA THR A 88 -4.82 3.63 -12.03
C THR A 88 -6.26 3.87 -11.58
N ALA A 89 -6.70 3.21 -10.51
CA ALA A 89 -8.03 3.36 -9.96
C ALA A 89 -8.20 4.71 -9.25
N ASP A 90 -7.21 5.12 -8.45
CA ASP A 90 -7.23 6.40 -7.74
C ASP A 90 -7.20 7.59 -8.71
N GLN A 91 -6.36 7.53 -9.75
CA GLN A 91 -6.34 8.51 -10.83
C GLN A 91 -7.70 8.62 -11.52
N LYS A 92 -8.38 7.49 -11.77
CA LYS A 92 -9.73 7.48 -12.36
C LYS A 92 -10.78 8.07 -11.42
N LYS A 93 -10.71 7.76 -10.13
CA LYS A 93 -11.67 8.20 -9.11
C LYS A 93 -11.55 9.70 -8.83
N TYR A 94 -10.32 10.16 -8.65
CA TYR A 94 -10.03 11.52 -8.24
C TYR A 94 -9.55 12.40 -9.40
N LYS A 95 -9.91 12.07 -10.65
CA LYS A 95 -9.54 12.84 -11.84
C LYS A 95 -9.75 14.32 -11.58
N VAL A 96 -8.64 15.04 -11.37
CA VAL A 96 -8.67 16.50 -11.27
C VAL A 96 -9.07 16.97 -12.65
N LYS A 97 -10.26 17.55 -12.77
CA LYS A 97 -10.57 18.35 -13.94
C LYS A 97 -9.58 19.51 -13.95
N ARG A 98 -8.51 19.40 -14.73
CA ARG A 98 -7.64 20.52 -15.11
C ARG A 98 -8.58 21.64 -15.61
N GLY A 99 -8.85 22.64 -14.77
CA GLY A 99 -9.85 23.68 -15.06
C GLY A 99 -10.92 23.98 -13.99
N GLY A 100 -10.70 23.69 -12.71
CA GLY A 100 -11.34 24.47 -11.64
C GLY A 100 -12.82 24.20 -11.34
N LYS A 101 -13.38 23.03 -11.64
CA LYS A 101 -14.68 22.62 -11.06
C LYS A 101 -14.55 21.29 -10.32
N LYS A 102 -14.48 21.38 -8.99
CA LYS A 102 -14.68 20.24 -8.07
C LYS A 102 -16.11 19.74 -8.29
N ILE A 103 -16.28 18.58 -8.92
CA ILE A 103 -17.58 17.92 -8.95
C ILE A 103 -17.73 17.22 -7.61
N LYS A 104 -18.65 17.73 -6.78
CA LYS A 104 -19.14 17.02 -5.59
C LYS A 104 -19.58 15.62 -6.02
N GLN A 105 -18.89 14.61 -5.53
CA GLN A 105 -19.28 13.22 -5.73
C GLN A 105 -20.61 13.03 -4.97
N LYS A 106 -21.69 12.83 -5.72
CA LYS A 106 -23.00 12.46 -5.19
C LYS A 106 -22.91 10.99 -4.81
N ASN A 107 -23.15 10.68 -3.53
CA ASN A 107 -23.35 9.31 -3.08
C ASN A 107 -24.78 8.93 -3.41
N ASP A 108 -24.96 7.84 -4.17
CA ASP A 108 -26.22 7.11 -4.25
C ASP A 108 -26.23 6.03 -3.16
#